data_AF-A0A5N5IGJ9-F1
#
_entry.id   AF-A0A5N5IGJ9-F1
#
_cell.length_a   1.000
_cell.length_b   1.000
_cell.length_c   1.000
_cell.angle_alpha   90.00
_cell.angle_beta   90.00
_cell.angle_gamma   90.00
#
_symmetry.space_group_name_H-M   'P 1'
#
loop_
_entity.id
_entity.type
_entity.pdbx_description
1 polymer ?
#
loop_
_entity_poly.entity_id
_entity_poly.type
_entity_poly.pdbx_seq_one_letter_code
_entity_poly.pdbx_strand_id
1 'polypeptide(L)'
;MEKSKIGRRFQGKVAIVTASTQGIGFGIAERLGLEGASVVISSRKQKNVDEAVGKLKAQGIGALGVVCHVSNEQQRKNLINKTVQKYGKIDVVVSNAAANPSVDPILQTQESVLDKLWEINVKATILLLKDAFPHLTKGSSVVIISSIAGYDPPGAAMAMYGVTKTALLGLTKALAGDMAPDTRVNCVAPGFVPTNFASYITETDAVVSIYVRIYKGQRWDI
;
A
#
# COMPACT_ATOMS: atom_id res chain seq x y z
N MET A 1 -7.38 22.76 -8.89
CA MET A 1 -8.49 21.88 -9.31
C MET A 1 -9.72 22.30 -8.54
N GLU A 2 -10.79 22.77 -9.19
CA GLU A 2 -12.02 23.18 -8.50
C GLU A 2 -12.62 21.99 -7.73
N LYS A 3 -12.92 22.19 -6.44
CA LYS A 3 -13.54 21.17 -5.58
C LYS A 3 -14.92 20.71 -6.09
N SER A 4 -15.55 21.42 -7.01
CA SER A 4 -16.91 21.17 -7.51
C SER A 4 -17.06 19.95 -8.44
N LYS A 5 -15.96 19.35 -8.94
CA LYS A 5 -16.01 18.20 -9.88
C LYS A 5 -15.58 16.85 -9.28
N ILE A 6 -15.29 16.76 -7.98
CA ILE A 6 -14.91 15.48 -7.34
C ILE A 6 -16.15 14.76 -6.82
N GLY A 7 -16.45 13.57 -7.36
CA GLY A 7 -17.58 12.75 -6.92
C GLY A 7 -17.45 12.27 -5.47
N ARG A 8 -18.57 12.08 -4.78
CA ARG A 8 -18.63 11.70 -3.35
C ARG A 8 -18.80 10.19 -3.14
N ARG A 9 -18.00 9.37 -3.84
CA ARG A 9 -18.17 7.90 -3.91
C ARG A 9 -17.90 7.18 -2.58
N PHE A 10 -17.16 7.79 -1.67
CA PHE A 10 -16.79 7.23 -0.38
C PHE A 10 -17.45 7.96 0.80
N GLN A 11 -18.52 8.71 0.56
CA GLN A 11 -19.23 9.42 1.61
C GLN A 11 -19.62 8.48 2.76
N GLY A 12 -19.16 8.81 3.96
CA GLY A 12 -19.44 8.04 5.17
C GLY A 12 -18.68 6.72 5.27
N LYS A 13 -17.72 6.43 4.40
CA LYS A 13 -16.85 5.25 4.45
C LYS A 13 -15.61 5.50 5.32
N VAL A 14 -15.09 4.45 5.94
CA VAL A 14 -13.83 4.49 6.72
C VAL A 14 -12.77 3.68 6.00
N ALA A 15 -11.64 4.32 5.67
CA ALA A 15 -10.57 3.71 4.89
C ALA A 15 -9.24 3.73 5.64
N ILE A 16 -8.65 2.56 5.88
CA ILE A 16 -7.28 2.43 6.38
C ILE A 16 -6.33 2.34 5.18
N VAL A 17 -5.26 3.15 5.18
CA VAL A 17 -4.18 3.07 4.19
C VAL A 17 -2.86 2.96 4.93
N THR A 18 -2.10 1.88 4.73
CA THR A 18 -0.79 1.70 5.39
C THR A 18 0.36 2.39 4.63
N ALA A 19 1.41 2.79 5.35
CA ALA A 19 2.57 3.50 4.77
C ALA A 19 2.17 4.70 3.89
N SER A 20 1.32 5.56 4.42
CA SER A 20 0.50 6.53 3.67
C SER A 20 0.77 7.98 4.01
N THR A 21 1.94 8.28 4.57
CA THR A 21 2.36 9.65 4.89
C THR A 21 3.07 10.35 3.73
N GLN A 22 3.40 9.62 2.67
CA GLN A 22 4.03 10.11 1.45
C GLN A 22 3.70 9.20 0.25
N GLY A 23 4.04 9.65 -0.97
CA GLY A 23 3.98 8.87 -2.20
C GLY A 23 2.57 8.33 -2.52
N ILE A 24 2.51 7.13 -3.10
CA ILE A 24 1.26 6.47 -3.54
C ILE A 24 0.26 6.39 -2.38
N GLY A 25 0.69 5.95 -1.20
CA GLY A 25 -0.21 5.81 -0.05
C GLY A 25 -0.84 7.13 0.39
N PHE A 26 -0.09 8.25 0.35
CA PHE A 26 -0.67 9.57 0.64
C PHE A 26 -1.68 10.00 -0.42
N GLY A 27 -1.35 9.82 -1.71
CA GLY A 27 -2.27 10.14 -2.80
C GLY A 27 -3.57 9.32 -2.75
N ILE A 28 -3.48 8.04 -2.36
CA ILE A 28 -4.67 7.20 -2.13
C ILE A 28 -5.51 7.77 -0.98
N ALA A 29 -4.89 8.08 0.17
CA ALA A 29 -5.60 8.63 1.31
C ALA A 29 -6.24 9.99 1.00
N GLU A 30 -5.53 10.86 0.30
CA GLU A 30 -6.03 12.16 -0.14
C GLU A 30 -7.24 11.98 -1.07
N ARG A 31 -7.13 11.14 -2.10
CA ARG A 31 -8.23 10.89 -3.03
C ARG A 31 -9.46 10.32 -2.33
N LEU A 32 -9.31 9.29 -1.50
CA LEU A 32 -10.42 8.71 -0.74
C LEU A 32 -11.09 9.76 0.17
N GLY A 33 -10.28 10.60 0.83
CA GLY A 33 -10.76 11.67 1.68
C GLY A 33 -11.54 12.75 0.94
N LEU A 34 -11.04 13.20 -0.21
CA LEU A 34 -11.74 14.18 -1.07
C LEU A 34 -13.09 13.65 -1.55
N GLU A 35 -13.21 12.33 -1.72
CA GLU A 35 -14.46 11.66 -2.10
C GLU A 35 -15.38 11.32 -0.91
N GLY A 36 -15.05 11.79 0.28
CA GLY A 36 -15.92 11.75 1.47
C GLY A 36 -15.60 10.67 2.50
N ALA A 37 -14.50 9.93 2.33
CA ALA A 37 -14.06 8.95 3.33
C ALA A 37 -13.48 9.64 4.57
N SER A 38 -13.69 9.05 5.74
CA SER A 38 -12.79 9.23 6.88
C SER A 38 -11.58 8.32 6.69
N VAL A 39 -10.38 8.90 6.62
CA VAL A 39 -9.15 8.14 6.34
C VAL A 39 -8.32 7.93 7.58
N VAL A 40 -7.76 6.73 7.71
CA VAL A 40 -6.79 6.37 8.74
C VAL A 40 -5.46 6.09 8.05
N ILE A 41 -4.49 6.95 8.32
CA ILE A 41 -3.16 6.87 7.73
C ILE A 41 -2.13 6.41 8.76
N SER A 42 -1.08 5.74 8.29
CA SER A 42 -0.04 5.25 9.17
C SER A 42 1.36 5.32 8.57
N SER A 43 2.33 5.49 9.46
CA SER A 43 3.75 5.29 9.17
C SER A 43 4.51 4.98 10.45
N ARG A 44 5.82 4.71 10.32
CA ARG A 44 6.68 4.32 11.45
C ARG A 44 7.10 5.49 12.34
N LYS A 45 7.00 6.74 11.87
CA LYS A 45 7.51 7.93 12.57
C LYS A 45 6.38 8.88 12.88
N GLN A 46 6.25 9.27 14.15
CA GLN A 46 5.19 10.17 14.63
C GLN A 46 5.17 11.49 13.85
N LYS A 47 6.35 12.12 13.67
CA LYS A 47 6.50 13.36 12.88
C LYS A 47 5.88 13.26 11.48
N ASN A 48 6.15 12.18 10.74
CA ASN A 48 5.61 11.98 9.40
C ASN A 48 4.08 11.80 9.42
N VAL A 49 3.57 11.13 10.46
CA VAL A 49 2.12 10.96 10.66
C VAL A 49 1.46 12.31 10.89
N ASP A 50 2.01 13.13 11.79
CA ASP A 50 1.45 14.43 12.16
C ASP A 50 1.43 15.39 10.97
N GLU A 51 2.54 15.47 10.22
CA GLU A 51 2.64 16.30 9.02
C GLU A 51 1.61 15.89 7.96
N ALA A 52 1.48 14.60 7.69
CA ALA A 52 0.52 14.10 6.69
C ALA A 52 -0.94 14.32 7.13
N VAL A 53 -1.25 14.13 8.42
CA VAL A 53 -2.58 14.45 8.97
C VAL A 53 -2.87 15.94 8.83
N GLY A 54 -1.91 16.82 9.11
CA GLY A 54 -2.04 18.26 8.92
C GLY A 54 -2.39 18.62 7.47
N LYS A 55 -1.67 18.04 6.50
CA LYS A 55 -1.95 18.25 5.06
C LYS A 55 -3.34 17.80 4.65
N LEU A 56 -3.80 16.63 5.11
CA LEU A 56 -5.14 16.13 4.79
C LEU A 56 -6.23 17.00 5.43
N LYS A 57 -6.06 17.37 6.71
CA LYS A 57 -7.02 18.23 7.42
C LYS A 57 -7.12 19.62 6.82
N ALA A 58 -6.02 20.20 6.34
CA ALA A 58 -6.04 21.48 5.63
C ALA A 58 -6.90 21.46 4.35
N GLN A 59 -7.13 20.28 3.78
CA GLN A 59 -8.02 20.09 2.63
C GLN A 59 -9.50 19.86 3.02
N GLY A 60 -9.79 19.75 4.32
CA GLY A 60 -11.12 19.43 4.86
C GLY A 60 -11.38 17.93 4.98
N ILE A 61 -10.34 17.09 4.92
CA ILE A 61 -10.47 15.63 5.02
C ILE A 61 -10.47 15.19 6.48
N GLY A 62 -11.41 14.31 6.84
CA GLY A 62 -11.42 13.63 8.13
C GLY A 62 -10.28 12.62 8.21
N ALA A 63 -9.22 12.95 8.94
CA ALA A 63 -8.03 12.10 9.05
C ALA A 63 -7.71 11.70 10.50
N LEU A 64 -7.39 10.41 10.69
CA LEU A 64 -6.76 9.86 11.89
C LEU A 64 -5.36 9.35 11.53
N GLY A 65 -4.34 9.81 12.26
CA GLY A 65 -2.98 9.31 12.12
C GLY A 65 -2.64 8.31 13.23
N VAL A 66 -2.02 7.18 12.88
CA VAL A 66 -1.53 6.20 13.85
C VAL A 66 -0.12 5.75 13.48
N VAL A 67 0.81 5.80 14.45
CA VAL A 67 2.13 5.19 14.27
C VAL A 67 1.99 3.68 14.16
N CYS A 68 2.43 3.13 13.03
CA CYS A 68 2.40 1.71 12.77
C CYS A 68 3.51 1.28 11.80
N HIS A 69 4.39 0.43 12.30
CA HIS A 69 5.22 -0.47 11.52
C HIS A 69 4.40 -1.73 11.22
N VAL A 70 4.11 -2.00 9.94
CA VAL A 70 3.19 -3.08 9.56
C VAL A 70 3.64 -4.47 9.99
N SER A 71 4.94 -4.73 10.16
CA SER A 71 5.38 -6.01 10.71
C SER A 71 5.27 -6.13 12.25
N ASN A 72 5.08 -5.03 12.98
CA ASN A 72 4.91 -5.06 14.44
C ASN A 72 3.44 -5.36 14.81
N GLU A 73 3.22 -6.45 15.52
CA GLU A 73 1.89 -6.92 15.89
C GLU A 73 1.10 -5.92 16.76
N GLN A 74 1.70 -5.44 17.84
CA GLN A 74 1.01 -4.54 18.76
C GLN A 74 0.60 -3.23 18.06
N GLN A 75 1.45 -2.73 17.16
CA GLN A 75 1.15 -1.52 16.39
C GLN A 75 0.06 -1.73 15.34
N ARG A 76 0.01 -2.89 14.67
CA ARG A 76 -1.11 -3.24 13.78
C ARG A 76 -2.43 -3.33 14.55
N LYS A 77 -2.45 -4.07 15.67
CA LYS A 77 -3.65 -4.16 16.53
C LYS A 77 -4.10 -2.78 17.00
N ASN A 78 -3.18 -1.92 17.42
CA ASN A 78 -3.48 -0.56 17.81
C ASN A 78 -4.05 0.29 16.64
N LEU A 79 -3.54 0.12 15.41
CA LEU A 79 -4.10 0.77 14.21
C LEU A 79 -5.57 0.38 14.00
N ILE A 80 -5.88 -0.91 14.09
CA ILE A 80 -7.26 -1.40 13.96
C ILE A 80 -8.13 -0.88 15.10
N ASN A 81 -7.69 -1.05 16.35
CA ASN A 81 -8.45 -0.66 17.54
C ASN A 81 -8.77 0.84 17.55
N LYS A 82 -7.80 1.72 17.25
CA LYS A 82 -8.04 3.16 17.17
C LYS A 82 -9.01 3.53 16.04
N THR A 83 -9.00 2.78 14.93
CA THR A 83 -9.94 2.99 13.83
C THR A 83 -11.36 2.66 14.28
N VAL A 84 -11.56 1.48 14.86
CA VAL A 84 -12.86 1.01 15.32
C VAL A 84 -13.38 1.86 16.48
N GLN A 85 -12.53 2.23 17.44
CA GLN A 85 -12.90 3.10 18.55
C GLN A 85 -13.40 4.46 18.06
N LYS A 86 -12.78 5.03 17.02
CA LYS A 86 -13.13 6.36 16.53
C LYS A 86 -14.34 6.35 15.59
N TYR A 87 -14.45 5.36 14.71
CA TYR A 87 -15.42 5.38 13.61
C TYR A 87 -16.44 4.25 13.65
N GLY A 88 -16.27 3.28 14.54
CA GLY A 88 -17.17 2.12 14.72
C GLY A 88 -17.09 1.05 13.64
N LYS A 89 -16.30 1.25 12.58
CA LYS A 89 -16.25 0.36 11.41
C LYS A 89 -14.98 0.51 10.59
N ILE A 90 -14.76 -0.45 9.68
CA ILE A 90 -13.75 -0.42 8.62
C ILE A 90 -14.44 -0.85 7.32
N ASP A 91 -14.50 0.05 6.33
CA ASP A 91 -15.10 -0.25 5.02
C ASP A 91 -14.04 -0.61 3.98
N VAL A 92 -12.85 0.00 4.06
CA VAL A 92 -11.78 -0.16 3.09
C VAL A 92 -10.44 -0.37 3.79
N VAL A 93 -9.67 -1.37 3.35
CA VAL A 93 -8.27 -1.56 3.77
C VAL A 93 -7.37 -1.55 2.55
N VAL A 94 -6.41 -0.63 2.52
CA VAL A 94 -5.37 -0.56 1.50
C VAL A 94 -4.03 -0.99 2.11
N SER A 95 -3.57 -2.20 1.75
CA SER A 95 -2.24 -2.68 2.10
C SER A 95 -1.22 -2.14 1.10
N ASN A 96 -0.56 -1.05 1.47
CA ASN A 96 0.36 -0.30 0.60
C ASN A 96 1.83 -0.40 1.03
N ALA A 97 2.12 -0.78 2.27
CA ALA A 97 3.48 -0.86 2.77
C ALA A 97 4.36 -1.81 1.93
N ALA A 98 5.57 -1.36 1.61
CA ALA A 98 6.58 -2.14 0.92
C ALA A 98 7.99 -1.68 1.33
N ALA A 99 8.97 -2.56 1.15
CA ALA A 99 10.39 -2.30 1.32
C ALA A 99 11.18 -2.95 0.18
N ASN A 100 12.32 -2.36 -0.15
CA ASN A 100 13.36 -2.96 -0.98
C ASN A 100 14.73 -2.55 -0.42
N PRO A 101 15.28 -3.28 0.56
CA PRO A 101 16.48 -2.85 1.29
C PRO A 101 17.79 -3.15 0.55
N SER A 102 17.76 -3.92 -0.55
CA SER A 102 18.93 -4.25 -1.36
C SER A 102 18.60 -4.32 -2.85
N VAL A 103 19.65 -4.25 -3.68
CA VAL A 103 19.64 -4.48 -5.13
C VAL A 103 20.52 -5.64 -5.55
N ASP A 104 20.97 -6.46 -4.60
CA ASP A 104 21.82 -7.62 -4.86
C ASP A 104 21.15 -8.61 -5.82
N PRO A 105 21.93 -9.33 -6.65
CA PRO A 105 21.44 -10.50 -7.37
C PRO A 105 20.83 -11.52 -6.40
N ILE A 106 19.80 -12.25 -6.85
CA ILE A 106 19.06 -13.21 -6.00
C ILE A 106 20.02 -14.19 -5.29
N LEU A 107 20.95 -14.77 -6.04
CA LEU A 107 21.88 -15.79 -5.52
C LEU A 107 22.97 -15.24 -4.59
N GLN A 108 23.04 -13.92 -4.42
CA GLN A 108 23.98 -13.22 -3.53
C GLN A 108 23.26 -12.47 -2.41
N THR A 109 21.93 -12.50 -2.39
CA THR A 109 21.12 -11.79 -1.41
C THR A 109 21.24 -12.47 -0.05
N GLN A 110 21.56 -11.68 0.98
CA GLN A 110 21.64 -12.18 2.35
C GLN A 110 20.28 -12.67 2.86
N GLU A 111 20.29 -13.71 3.68
CA GLU A 111 19.08 -14.28 4.30
C GLU A 111 18.23 -13.21 5.02
N SER A 112 18.88 -12.33 5.79
CA SER A 112 18.21 -11.23 6.50
C SER A 112 17.47 -10.25 5.58
N VAL A 113 17.94 -10.07 4.35
CA VAL A 113 17.26 -9.27 3.32
C VAL A 113 16.05 -10.00 2.78
N LEU A 114 16.16 -11.31 2.52
CA LEU A 114 15.04 -12.16 2.09
C LEU A 114 13.94 -12.17 3.15
N ASP A 115 14.30 -12.35 4.42
CA ASP A 115 13.39 -12.28 5.55
C ASP A 115 12.68 -10.94 5.60
N LYS A 116 13.43 -9.84 5.45
CA LYS A 116 12.86 -8.50 5.53
C LYS A 116 11.88 -8.21 4.40
N LEU A 117 12.23 -8.64 3.18
CA LEU A 117 11.36 -8.54 2.01
C LEU A 117 10.07 -9.33 2.23
N TRP A 118 10.15 -10.58 2.69
CA TRP A 118 8.99 -11.41 2.96
C TRP A 118 8.13 -10.86 4.11
N GLU A 119 8.78 -10.49 5.22
CA GLU A 119 8.17 -9.93 6.42
C GLU A 119 7.30 -8.72 6.09
N ILE A 120 7.85 -7.77 5.31
CA ILE A 120 7.17 -6.50 5.02
C ILE A 120 6.23 -6.63 3.82
N ASN A 121 6.68 -7.21 2.71
CA ASN A 121 5.94 -7.11 1.45
C ASN A 121 4.81 -8.12 1.37
N VAL A 122 4.92 -9.28 2.03
CA VAL A 122 3.93 -10.37 1.95
C VAL A 122 3.28 -10.63 3.30
N LYS A 123 4.06 -11.04 4.30
CA LYS A 123 3.55 -11.46 5.62
C LYS A 123 2.77 -10.35 6.32
N ALA A 124 3.25 -9.11 6.27
CA ALA A 124 2.56 -7.98 6.91
C ALA A 124 1.17 -7.71 6.30
N THR A 125 0.97 -7.95 4.99
CA THR A 125 -0.35 -7.84 4.35
C THR A 125 -1.31 -8.87 4.93
N ILE A 126 -0.89 -10.13 5.04
CA ILE A 126 -1.70 -11.21 5.62
C ILE A 126 -2.08 -10.87 7.07
N LEU A 127 -1.10 -10.45 7.87
CA LEU A 127 -1.34 -10.16 9.29
C LEU A 127 -2.20 -8.92 9.49
N LEU A 128 -2.02 -7.87 8.69
CA LEU A 128 -2.90 -6.69 8.71
C LEU A 128 -4.35 -7.08 8.42
N LEU A 129 -4.57 -7.91 7.39
CA LEU A 129 -5.91 -8.35 7.03
C LEU A 129 -6.50 -9.29 8.08
N LYS A 130 -5.69 -10.15 8.70
CA LYS A 130 -6.12 -10.95 9.86
C LYS A 130 -6.59 -10.08 11.02
N ASP A 131 -5.85 -9.02 11.34
CA ASP A 131 -6.22 -8.09 12.42
C ASP A 131 -7.48 -7.28 12.05
N ALA A 132 -7.68 -6.93 10.77
CA ALA A 132 -8.83 -6.16 10.31
C ALA A 132 -10.09 -7.00 10.08
N PHE A 133 -9.95 -8.28 9.73
CA PHE A 133 -11.03 -9.17 9.28
C PHE A 133 -12.27 -9.20 10.18
N PRO A 134 -12.16 -9.25 11.52
CA PRO A 134 -13.32 -9.23 12.41
C PRO A 134 -14.20 -7.96 12.31
N HIS A 135 -13.68 -6.90 11.68
CA HIS A 135 -14.36 -5.61 11.54
C HIS A 135 -14.77 -5.31 10.09
N LEU A 136 -14.48 -6.22 9.16
CA LEU A 136 -14.94 -6.15 7.78
C LEU A 136 -16.33 -6.77 7.69
N THR A 137 -17.21 -6.10 6.96
CA THR A 137 -18.62 -6.49 6.81
C THR A 137 -19.00 -6.56 5.34
N LYS A 138 -20.22 -7.05 5.04
CA LYS A 138 -20.74 -7.10 3.69
C LYS A 138 -20.60 -5.75 2.97
N GLY A 139 -19.94 -5.77 1.82
CA GLY A 139 -19.63 -4.59 1.02
C GLY A 139 -18.26 -3.95 1.31
N SER A 140 -17.45 -4.52 2.20
CA SER A 140 -16.09 -4.06 2.45
C SER A 140 -15.17 -4.33 1.26
N SER A 141 -14.06 -3.60 1.18
CA SER A 141 -13.08 -3.73 0.10
C SER A 141 -11.65 -3.74 0.62
N VAL A 142 -10.89 -4.73 0.21
CA VAL A 142 -9.44 -4.78 0.37
C VAL A 142 -8.77 -4.47 -0.95
N VAL A 143 -7.76 -3.61 -0.91
CA VAL A 143 -6.88 -3.30 -2.04
C VAL A 143 -5.43 -3.55 -1.62
N ILE A 144 -4.75 -4.42 -2.36
CA ILE A 144 -3.33 -4.72 -2.17
C ILE A 144 -2.53 -3.98 -3.23
N ILE A 145 -1.49 -3.25 -2.84
CA ILE A 145 -0.61 -2.54 -3.77
C ILE A 145 0.57 -3.44 -4.15
N SER A 146 0.54 -3.95 -5.37
CA SER A 146 1.63 -4.69 -5.98
C SER A 146 2.59 -3.75 -6.76
N SER A 147 3.05 -4.16 -7.94
CA SER A 147 3.88 -3.41 -8.89
C SER A 147 3.82 -4.10 -10.26
N ILE A 148 4.12 -3.37 -11.34
CA ILE A 148 4.39 -3.98 -12.66
C ILE A 148 5.50 -5.04 -12.59
N ALA A 149 6.47 -4.88 -11.68
CA ALA A 149 7.52 -5.87 -11.42
C ALA A 149 6.98 -7.19 -10.83
N GLY A 150 5.71 -7.23 -10.42
CA GLY A 150 5.05 -8.48 -10.02
C GLY A 150 4.61 -9.35 -11.21
N TYR A 151 4.47 -8.77 -12.40
CA TYR A 151 4.19 -9.53 -13.63
C TYR A 151 5.47 -9.98 -14.31
N ASP A 152 6.47 -9.10 -14.36
CA ASP A 152 7.78 -9.37 -14.95
C ASP A 152 8.88 -8.90 -13.99
N PRO A 153 9.31 -9.75 -13.04
CA PRO A 153 10.40 -9.42 -12.14
C PRO A 153 11.69 -9.15 -12.93
N PRO A 154 12.33 -7.97 -12.76
CA PRO A 154 13.52 -7.66 -13.53
C PRO A 154 14.65 -8.64 -13.19
N GLY A 155 15.38 -9.12 -14.21
CA GLY A 155 16.50 -10.09 -14.06
C GLY A 155 17.75 -9.55 -13.36
N ALA A 156 17.66 -8.45 -12.62
CA ALA A 156 18.75 -7.78 -11.90
C ALA A 156 18.19 -7.01 -10.70
N ALA A 157 18.79 -5.88 -10.30
CA ALA A 157 18.36 -5.01 -9.20
C ALA A 157 16.82 -5.04 -8.98
N MET A 158 16.40 -5.33 -7.74
CA MET A 158 14.99 -5.49 -7.33
C MET A 158 14.29 -6.80 -7.73
N ALA A 159 15.01 -7.83 -8.22
CA ALA A 159 14.39 -9.11 -8.59
C ALA A 159 13.55 -9.72 -7.45
N MET A 160 14.11 -9.82 -6.24
CA MET A 160 13.36 -10.35 -5.09
C MET A 160 12.19 -9.45 -4.66
N TYR A 161 12.29 -8.14 -4.83
CA TYR A 161 11.14 -7.26 -4.68
C TYR A 161 10.04 -7.63 -5.68
N GLY A 162 10.38 -7.78 -6.96
CA GLY A 162 9.46 -8.26 -8.00
C GLY A 162 8.80 -9.59 -7.62
N VAL A 163 9.57 -10.57 -7.15
CA VAL A 163 9.05 -11.86 -6.65
C VAL A 163 8.04 -11.66 -5.50
N THR A 164 8.34 -10.80 -4.52
CA THR A 164 7.35 -10.50 -3.46
C THR A 164 6.08 -9.84 -4.00
N LYS A 165 6.19 -9.04 -5.06
CA LYS A 165 5.04 -8.43 -5.73
C LYS A 165 4.24 -9.43 -6.56
N THR A 166 4.90 -10.44 -7.16
CA THR A 166 4.24 -11.61 -7.76
C THR A 166 3.46 -12.40 -6.71
N ALA A 167 4.05 -12.62 -5.53
CA ALA A 167 3.37 -13.30 -4.42
C ALA A 167 2.07 -12.57 -4.01
N LEU A 168 2.06 -11.23 -4.04
CA LEU A 168 0.85 -10.45 -3.79
C LEU A 168 -0.25 -10.66 -4.84
N LEU A 169 0.09 -10.94 -6.11
CA LEU A 169 -0.90 -11.29 -7.14
C LEU A 169 -1.61 -12.60 -6.81
N GLY A 170 -0.86 -13.62 -6.41
CA GLY A 170 -1.41 -14.91 -5.96
C GLY A 170 -2.23 -14.77 -4.69
N LEU A 171 -1.68 -14.06 -3.69
CA LEU A 171 -2.35 -13.79 -2.41
C LEU A 171 -3.69 -13.08 -2.61
N THR A 172 -3.76 -12.13 -3.53
CA THR A 172 -5.01 -11.42 -3.85
C THR A 172 -6.10 -12.39 -4.30
N LYS A 173 -5.77 -13.34 -5.19
CA LYS A 173 -6.73 -14.32 -5.70
C LYS A 173 -7.21 -15.28 -4.62
N ALA A 174 -6.28 -15.76 -3.78
CA ALA A 174 -6.61 -16.63 -2.65
C ALA A 174 -7.56 -15.93 -1.66
N LEU A 175 -7.21 -14.72 -1.23
CA LEU A 175 -8.02 -13.93 -0.30
C LEU A 175 -9.37 -13.52 -0.89
N ALA A 176 -9.45 -13.28 -2.20
CA ALA A 176 -10.73 -13.00 -2.85
C ALA A 176 -11.71 -14.17 -2.72
N GLY A 177 -11.22 -15.41 -2.76
CA GLY A 177 -12.00 -16.61 -2.48
C GLY A 177 -12.37 -16.71 -0.98
N ASP A 178 -11.38 -16.58 -0.10
CA ASP A 178 -11.57 -16.75 1.36
C ASP A 178 -12.50 -15.71 1.99
N MET A 179 -12.54 -14.49 1.43
CA MET A 179 -13.30 -13.37 1.98
C MET A 179 -14.65 -13.13 1.29
N ALA A 180 -14.96 -13.93 0.25
CA ALA A 180 -16.26 -13.90 -0.40
C ALA A 180 -17.36 -14.51 0.48
N PRO A 181 -18.63 -14.09 0.31
CA PRO A 181 -19.11 -13.06 -0.62
C PRO A 181 -19.04 -11.63 -0.04
N ASP A 182 -18.70 -11.48 1.23
CA ASP A 182 -18.92 -10.24 1.97
C ASP A 182 -17.88 -9.16 1.66
N THR A 183 -16.62 -9.54 1.43
CA THR A 183 -15.54 -8.60 1.18
C THR A 183 -14.85 -8.88 -0.14
N ARG A 184 -14.71 -7.83 -0.96
CA ARG A 184 -13.94 -7.92 -2.21
C ARG A 184 -12.47 -7.72 -1.93
N VAL A 185 -11.61 -8.49 -2.58
CA VAL A 185 -10.15 -8.32 -2.53
C VAL A 185 -9.63 -8.10 -3.94
N ASN A 186 -8.93 -7.00 -4.16
CA ASN A 186 -8.36 -6.64 -5.46
C ASN A 186 -6.92 -6.16 -5.31
N CYS A 187 -6.21 -6.13 -6.43
CA CYS A 187 -4.83 -5.68 -6.50
C CYS A 187 -4.69 -4.53 -7.49
N VAL A 188 -3.84 -3.57 -7.16
CA VAL A 188 -3.38 -2.53 -8.10
C VAL A 188 -1.88 -2.73 -8.27
N ALA A 189 -1.40 -2.71 -9.51
CA ALA A 189 0.01 -2.84 -9.86
C ALA A 189 0.52 -1.53 -10.48
N PRO A 190 1.00 -0.57 -9.66
CA PRO A 190 1.53 0.68 -10.18
C PRO A 190 2.76 0.45 -11.05
N GLY A 191 2.86 1.26 -12.11
CA GLY A 191 4.10 1.47 -12.85
C GLY A 191 5.01 2.47 -12.14
N PHE A 192 5.79 3.22 -12.92
CA PHE A 192 6.66 4.24 -12.35
C PHE A 192 5.86 5.41 -11.77
N VAL A 193 6.03 5.68 -10.47
CA VAL A 193 5.46 6.85 -9.79
C VAL A 193 6.60 7.59 -9.11
N PRO A 194 6.81 8.89 -9.39
CA PRO A 194 7.88 9.67 -8.80
C PRO A 194 7.61 9.86 -7.30
N THR A 195 8.26 9.00 -6.50
CA THR A 195 8.15 8.97 -5.04
C THR A 195 9.53 8.77 -4.45
N ASN A 196 9.74 9.12 -3.18
CA ASN A 196 11.00 8.84 -2.47
C ASN A 196 11.36 7.34 -2.41
N PHE A 197 10.39 6.43 -2.60
CA PHE A 197 10.68 5.00 -2.71
C PHE A 197 11.35 4.67 -4.05
N ALA A 198 10.95 5.38 -5.11
CA ALA A 198 11.49 5.24 -6.45
C ALA A 198 12.68 6.19 -6.72
N SER A 199 13.08 7.06 -5.78
CA SER A 199 14.13 8.04 -6.04
C SER A 199 15.49 7.37 -6.33
N TYR A 200 15.77 6.23 -5.70
CA TYR A 200 16.95 5.41 -6.03
C TYR A 200 16.94 4.89 -7.50
N ILE A 201 15.76 4.66 -8.07
CA ILE A 201 15.59 4.25 -9.47
C ILE A 201 15.79 5.45 -10.41
N THR A 202 15.39 6.66 -10.03
CA THR A 202 15.51 7.87 -10.86
C THR A 202 16.86 8.56 -10.80
N GLU A 203 17.60 8.38 -9.70
CA GLU A 203 18.86 9.08 -9.46
C GLU A 203 20.08 8.24 -9.85
N THR A 204 19.88 6.98 -10.29
CA THR A 204 20.95 6.08 -10.73
C THR A 204 20.75 5.69 -12.20
N ASP A 205 21.53 6.29 -13.11
CA ASP A 205 21.41 6.11 -14.57
C ASP A 205 21.39 4.63 -15.03
N ALA A 206 22.14 3.77 -14.33
CA ALA A 206 22.18 2.33 -14.61
C ALA A 206 20.80 1.66 -14.42
N VAL A 207 20.05 2.04 -13.37
CA VAL A 207 18.73 1.46 -13.06
C VAL A 207 17.66 2.03 -13.98
N VAL A 208 17.75 3.32 -14.32
CA VAL A 208 16.88 3.96 -15.34
C VAL A 208 17.03 3.22 -16.68
N SER A 209 18.25 2.93 -17.12
CA SER A 209 18.48 2.28 -18.42
C SER A 209 17.91 0.85 -18.48
N ILE A 210 18.02 0.07 -17.40
CA ILE A 210 17.47 -1.28 -17.29
C ILE A 210 15.94 -1.24 -17.33
N TYR A 211 15.32 -0.35 -16.55
CA TYR A 211 13.86 -0.21 -16.52
C TYR A 211 13.28 0.35 -17.82
N VAL A 212 13.92 1.37 -18.40
CA VAL A 212 13.55 1.93 -19.70
C VAL A 212 13.64 0.86 -20.79
N ARG A 213 14.63 -0.03 -20.74
CA ARG A 213 14.78 -1.12 -21.71
C ARG A 213 13.73 -2.23 -21.54
N ILE A 214 13.38 -2.58 -20.30
CA ILE A 214 12.34 -3.60 -20.01
C ILE A 214 10.95 -3.08 -20.43
N TYR A 215 10.63 -1.81 -20.13
CA TYR A 215 9.26 -1.31 -20.25
C TYR A 215 8.99 -0.34 -21.42
N LYS A 216 9.98 0.19 -22.16
CA LYS A 216 9.72 1.00 -23.38
C LYS A 216 9.13 0.21 -24.54
N GLY A 217 9.29 -1.12 -24.55
CA GLY A 217 8.81 -1.99 -25.63
C GLY A 217 7.40 -2.54 -25.42
N GLN A 218 6.87 -2.43 -24.21
CA GLN A 218 5.57 -3.02 -23.89
C GLN A 218 4.47 -1.95 -23.98
N ARG A 219 3.95 -1.72 -25.19
CA ARG A 219 2.61 -1.13 -25.34
C ARG A 219 1.62 -2.12 -24.73
N TRP A 220 0.98 -1.72 -23.64
CA TRP A 220 -0.18 -2.41 -23.10
C TRP A 220 -1.36 -1.49 -23.34
N ASP A 221 -2.14 -1.79 -24.38
CA ASP A 221 -3.46 -1.21 -24.58
C ASP A 221 -4.38 -1.81 -23.50
N ILE A 222 -4.59 -1.06 -22.42
CA ILE A 222 -5.68 -1.23 -21.45
C ILE A 222 -6.27 0.13 -21.09
#